data_AF-A0A2N1J4R7-F1
#
_entry.id   AF-A0A2N1J4R7-F1
#
_cell.length_a   1.000
_cell.length_b   1.000
_cell.length_c   1.000
_cell.angle_alpha   90.00
_cell.angle_beta   90.00
_cell.angle_gamma   90.00
#
_symmetry.space_group_name_H-M   'P 1'
#
loop_
_entity.id
_entity.type
_entity.pdbx_description
1 polymer ?
#
loop_
_entity_poly.entity_id
_entity_poly.type
_entity_poly.pdbx_seq_one_letter_code
_entity_poly.pdbx_strand_id
1 'polypeptide(L)' 'MFENIDNKKMFKYGKEAYTKAILQAKDCKNFILDKDEDELVTSTNKNSCYNCLYRRWTQKSFMCMAK' A
#
# COMPACT_ATOMS: atom_id res chain seq x y z
N MET A 1 -2.57 2.87 -8.00
CA MET A 1 -2.45 4.24 -8.52
C MET A 1 -2.56 5.18 -7.33
N PHE A 2 -1.69 6.18 -7.23
CA PHE A 2 -1.73 7.18 -6.16
C PHE A 2 -2.09 8.56 -6.73
N GLU A 3 -2.76 9.37 -5.92
CA GLU A 3 -3.07 10.77 -6.21
C GLU A 3 -2.47 11.67 -5.14
N ASN A 4 -2.09 12.89 -5.49
CA ASN A 4 -1.56 13.84 -4.53
C ASN A 4 -2.72 14.62 -3.89
N ILE A 5 -2.90 14.44 -2.58
CA ILE A 5 -3.85 15.19 -1.75
C ILE A 5 -3.04 15.82 -0.62
N ASP A 6 -3.08 17.14 -0.46
CA ASP A 6 -2.35 17.87 0.58
C ASP A 6 -0.87 17.48 0.69
N ASN A 7 -0.16 17.41 -0.45
CA ASN A 7 1.23 16.94 -0.59
C ASN A 7 1.49 15.49 -0.12
N LYS A 8 0.44 14.68 -0.03
CA LYS A 8 0.51 13.25 0.32
C LYS A 8 0.05 12.41 -0.86
N LYS A 9 0.84 11.39 -1.22
CA LYS A 9 0.46 10.38 -2.22
C LYS A 9 -0.55 9.41 -1.60
N MET A 10 -1.83 9.65 -1.83
CA MET A 10 -2.97 8.87 -1.33
C MET A 10 -3.35 7.77 -2.30
N PHE A 11 -3.66 6.57 -1.82
CA PHE A 11 -4.13 5.49 -2.68
C PHE A 11 -5.56 5.77 -3.14
N LYS A 12 -5.77 5.84 -4.46
CA LYS A 12 -7.00 6.35 -5.07
C LYS A 12 -8.24 5.46 -4.84
N TYR A 13 -8.05 4.16 -4.71
CA TYR A 13 -9.15 3.18 -4.79
C TYR A 13 -9.72 2.78 -3.41
N GLY A 14 -9.24 3.39 -2.34
CA GLY A 14 -9.68 3.10 -0.98
C GLY A 14 -9.07 1.81 -0.39
N LYS A 15 -9.31 1.62 0.91
CA LYS A 15 -8.69 0.56 1.73
C LYS A 15 -9.20 -0.86 1.49
N GLU A 16 -10.15 -1.07 0.59
CA GLU A 16 -10.71 -2.40 0.27
C GLU A 16 -10.34 -2.87 -1.15
N ALA A 17 -9.63 -2.04 -1.93
CA ALA A 17 -9.26 -2.36 -3.30
C ALA A 17 -7.95 -3.18 -3.38
N TYR A 18 -7.96 -4.37 -2.76
CA TYR A 18 -6.82 -5.29 -2.66
C TYR A 18 -6.14 -5.57 -4.00
N THR A 19 -6.92 -5.96 -5.02
CA THR A 19 -6.39 -6.28 -6.36
C THR A 19 -5.67 -5.08 -6.99
N LYS A 20 -6.20 -3.87 -6.82
CA LYS A 20 -5.59 -2.64 -7.34
C LYS A 20 -4.31 -2.29 -6.59
N ALA A 21 -4.23 -2.59 -5.30
CA ALA A 21 -3.03 -2.36 -4.50
C ALA A 21 -1.90 -3.34 -4.83
N ILE A 22 -2.23 -4.62 -5.05
CA ILE A 22 -1.27 -5.64 -5.52
C ILE A 22 -0.69 -5.22 -6.88
N LEU A 23 -1.55 -4.83 -7.83
CA LEU A 23 -1.10 -4.35 -9.14
C LEU A 23 -0.17 -3.14 -9.01
N GLN A 24 -0.51 -2.19 -8.15
CA GLN A 24 0.33 -1.01 -7.92
C GLN A 24 1.70 -1.36 -7.30
N ALA A 25 1.75 -2.34 -6.38
CA ALA A 25 2.99 -2.74 -5.74
C ALA A 25 3.94 -3.45 -6.71
N LYS A 26 3.42 -4.23 -7.67
CA LYS A 26 4.23 -4.87 -8.72
C LYS A 26 5.05 -3.88 -9.54
N ASP A 27 4.48 -2.71 -9.83
CA ASP A 27 5.14 -1.68 -10.65
C ASP A 27 5.95 -0.68 -9.80
N CYS A 28 6.02 -0.87 -8.48
CA CYS A 28 6.65 0.07 -7.56
C CYS A 28 8.13 -0.30 -7.31
N LYS A 29 9.05 0.45 -7.92
CA LYS A 29 10.50 0.27 -7.72
C LYS A 29 10.98 0.51 -6.28
N ASN A 30 10.20 1.26 -5.50
CA ASN A 30 10.50 1.58 -4.10
C ASN A 30 9.77 0.66 -3.11
N PHE A 31 9.04 -0.35 -3.61
CA PHE A 31 8.37 -1.29 -2.72
C PHE A 31 9.40 -2.17 -2.04
N ILE A 32 9.35 -2.20 -0.72
CA ILE A 32 10.14 -3.08 0.12
C ILE A 32 9.14 -3.88 0.93
N LEU A 33 9.12 -5.20 0.72
CA LEU A 33 8.30 -6.11 1.51
C LEU A 33 8.81 -6.06 2.95
N ASP A 34 7.88 -6.05 3.92
CA ASP A 34 8.28 -6.22 5.32
C ASP A 34 8.90 -7.61 5.51
N LYS A 35 9.91 -7.71 6.38
CA LYS A 35 10.62 -8.98 6.63
C LYS A 35 9.91 -9.85 7.66
N ASP A 36 9.00 -9.24 8.42
CA ASP A 36 8.16 -9.95 9.36
C ASP A 36 6.90 -10.44 8.65
N GLU A 37 6.80 -11.76 8.44
CA GLU A 37 5.66 -12.39 7.76
C GLU A 37 4.35 -12.24 8.56
N ASP A 38 4.43 -12.09 9.88
CA ASP A 38 3.26 -11.93 10.76
C ASP A 38 2.66 -10.52 10.64
N GLU A 39 3.42 -9.53 10.16
CA GLU A 39 2.92 -8.17 9.88
C GLU A 39 2.28 -8.02 8.49
N LEU A 40 2.31 -9.06 7.66
CA LEU A 40 1.72 -9.04 6.33
C LEU A 40 0.20 -9.20 6.44
N VAL A 41 -0.53 -8.09 6.23
CA VAL A 41 -2.00 -8.05 6.27
C VAL A 41 -2.64 -8.93 5.20
N THR A 42 -1.95 -9.15 4.08
CA THR A 42 -2.48 -9.99 3.02
C THR A 42 -2.02 -11.42 3.20
N SER A 43 -2.95 -12.36 3.32
CA SER A 43 -2.69 -13.82 3.20
C SER A 43 -2.23 -14.23 1.79
N THR A 44 -1.84 -13.26 0.96
CA THR A 44 -1.37 -13.48 -0.40
C THR A 44 0.14 -13.37 -0.39
N ASN A 45 0.84 -14.35 -0.96
CA ASN A 45 2.30 -14.30 -1.19
C ASN A 45 2.70 -13.23 -2.24
N LYS A 46 1.89 -12.19 -2.45
CA LYS A 46 2.09 -11.15 -3.46
C LYS A 46 2.45 -9.85 -2.76
N ASN A 47 3.49 -9.20 -3.27
CA ASN A 47 3.83 -7.84 -2.91
C ASN A 47 2.60 -6.94 -3.06
N SER A 48 2.20 -6.29 -1.97
CA SER A 48 1.05 -5.42 -1.90
C SER A 48 1.37 -4.22 -1.02
N CYS A 49 0.88 -3.03 -1.37
CA CYS A 49 1.00 -1.86 -0.50
C CYS A 49 0.30 -2.08 0.87
N TYR A 50 -0.52 -3.12 0.99
CA TYR A 50 -1.08 -3.63 2.25
C TYR A 50 -0.02 -4.17 3.23
N ASN A 51 1.20 -4.42 2.79
CA ASN A 51 2.28 -4.81 3.69
C ASN A 51 2.99 -3.60 4.31
N CYS A 52 2.90 -2.41 3.70
CA CYS A 52 3.44 -1.15 4.25
C CYS A 52 2.40 -0.35 5.07
N LEU A 53 1.27 -0.98 5.33
CA LEU A 53 -0.04 -0.37 5.49
C LEU A 53 -0.30 0.22 6.88
N TYR A 54 0.10 -0.52 7.91
CA TYR A 54 -0.11 -0.15 9.31
C TYR A 54 0.55 1.18 9.70
N ARG A 55 1.51 1.65 8.90
CA ARG A 55 2.24 2.88 9.20
C ARG A 55 1.44 4.15 8.83
N ARG A 56 0.47 4.09 7.90
CA ARG A 56 -0.23 5.29 7.36
C ARG A 56 -1.68 5.09 6.91
N TRP A 57 -2.46 4.32 7.67
CA TRP A 57 -3.90 4.20 7.43
C TRP A 57 -4.65 5.50 7.69
N THR A 58 -5.54 5.82 6.76
CA THR A 58 -6.61 6.79 6.99
C THR A 58 -7.92 6.04 7.11
N GLN A 59 -8.98 6.72 7.54
CA GLN A 59 -10.29 6.11 7.68
C GLN A 59 -10.79 5.45 6.38
N LYS A 60 -10.40 6.00 5.23
CA LYS A 60 -10.90 5.60 3.89
C LYS A 60 -9.84 4.95 2.99
N SER A 61 -8.55 5.19 3.20
CA SER A 61 -7.46 4.72 2.34
C SER A 61 -6.11 4.69 3.09
N PHE A 62 -4.99 4.79 2.37
CA PHE A 62 -3.64 4.85 2.95
C PHE A 62 -2.70 5.72 2.12
N MET A 63 -1.65 6.25 2.77
CA MET A 63 -0.62 7.05 2.13
C MET A 63 0.57 6.20 1.68
N CYS A 64 1.19 6.57 0.57
CA CYS A 64 2.49 6.02 0.15
C CYS A 64 3.60 6.41 1.14
N MET A 65 4.54 5.49 1.34
CA MET A 65 5.72 5.65 2.20
C MET A 65 6.96 6.15 1.44
N ALA A 66 6.99 6.02 0.11
CA ALA A 66 8.11 6.48 -0.70
C ALA A 66 8.17 8.02 -0.68
N LYS A 67 9.36 8.56 -0.37
CA LYS A 67 9.67 9.98 -0.56
C LYS A 67 9.74 10.28 -2.06
#